data_AF-A0A933ZYF9-F1
#
_entry.id   AF-A0A933ZYF9-F1
#
_cell.length_a   1.000
_cell.length_b   1.000
_cell.length_c   1.000
_cell.angle_alpha   90.00
_cell.angle_beta   90.00
_cell.angle_gamma   90.00
#
_symmetry.space_group_name_H-M   'P 1'
#
loop_
_entity.id
_entity.type
_entity.pdbx_description
1 polymer ?
#
loop_
_entity_poly.entity_id
_entity_poly.type
_entity_poly.pdbx_seq_one_letter_code
_entity_poly.pdbx_strand_id
1 'polypeptide(L)'
;KLVRADGRRLLTAPTKAAAREIARQLESLRTATASERGQLLDKQATADTDLTRLREARATQRSFAFWQCMVASLLFVGLFGLLPWQVYFKPLIRLDLLELSIELAILLLAGSTLAAVQLHRVRKRLGLGLGASAARATMLLLPFAALHPLLHVSRELYVGFHWSVLAAALLPREEFLVLARQEMHRLAFCAELAAADRPLAGAWERELGRWKRVLRLLEVPREQVLDDPALPDSDAAAYCPLCSASFRAEAQRCADCDVPLRKAPAPRSTRR
;
A
#
# COMPACT_ATOMS: atom_id res chain seq x y z
N LYS A 1 16.20 -3.99 -1.21
CA LYS A 1 17.17 -3.40 -2.17
C LYS A 1 17.74 -2.16 -1.54
N LEU A 2 19.06 -1.98 -1.58
CA LEU A 2 19.74 -1.08 -0.66
C LEU A 2 19.96 0.30 -1.32
N VAL A 3 19.53 1.37 -0.65
CA VAL A 3 19.80 2.75 -1.04
C VAL A 3 20.97 3.26 -0.19
N ARG A 4 22.00 3.80 -0.84
CA ARG A 4 23.19 4.37 -0.18
C ARG A 4 23.25 5.87 -0.39
N ALA A 5 23.72 6.58 0.63
CA ALA A 5 24.12 7.99 0.56
C ALA A 5 25.52 8.09 1.19
N ASP A 6 26.46 8.72 0.49
CA ASP A 6 27.86 8.90 0.92
C ASP A 6 28.52 7.59 1.39
N GLY A 7 28.32 6.51 0.63
CA GLY A 7 28.85 5.18 0.94
C GLY A 7 28.14 4.43 2.07
N ARG A 8 27.27 5.09 2.85
CA ARG A 8 26.54 4.50 3.98
C ARG A 8 25.19 3.94 3.54
N ARG A 9 24.75 2.85 4.19
CA ARG A 9 23.40 2.29 4.00
C ARG A 9 22.39 3.24 4.66
N LEU A 10 21.55 3.88 3.86
CA LEU A 10 20.48 4.75 4.34
C LEU A 10 19.24 3.92 4.69
N LEU A 11 18.73 3.17 3.70
CA LEU A 11 17.50 2.38 3.87
C LEU A 11 17.43 1.17 2.94
N THR A 12 16.48 0.29 3.22
CA THR A 12 16.19 -0.88 2.39
C THR A 12 14.81 -0.72 1.75
N ALA A 13 14.79 -0.40 0.46
CA ALA A 13 13.55 -0.27 -0.28
C ALA A 13 12.94 -1.64 -0.61
N PRO A 14 11.60 -1.74 -0.65
CA PRO A 14 10.91 -2.99 -0.94
C PRO A 14 11.14 -3.46 -2.39
N THR A 15 11.22 -2.54 -3.36
CA THR A 15 11.36 -2.88 -4.79
C THR A 15 12.54 -2.14 -5.45
N LYS A 16 12.88 -2.53 -6.69
CA LYS A 16 14.03 -1.99 -7.45
C LYS A 16 13.63 -0.63 -8.00
N ALA A 17 12.38 -0.54 -8.45
CA ALA A 17 11.73 0.71 -8.81
C ALA A 17 11.74 1.70 -7.64
N ALA A 18 11.30 1.28 -6.44
CA ALA A 18 11.30 2.14 -5.26
C ALA A 18 12.71 2.61 -4.86
N ALA A 19 13.70 1.71 -4.87
CA ALA A 19 15.09 2.09 -4.60
C ALA A 19 15.60 3.15 -5.59
N ARG A 20 15.29 2.99 -6.89
CA ARG A 20 15.67 3.96 -7.93
C ARG A 20 14.94 5.28 -7.77
N GLU A 21 13.65 5.25 -7.43
CA GLU A 21 12.86 6.45 -7.19
C GLU A 21 13.41 7.26 -6.03
N ILE A 22 13.64 6.61 -4.88
CA ILE A 22 14.24 7.25 -3.71
C ILE A 22 15.63 7.79 -4.03
N ALA A 23 16.46 7.02 -4.75
CA ALA A 23 17.79 7.49 -5.15
C ALA A 23 17.72 8.73 -6.06
N ARG A 24 16.79 8.76 -7.04
CA ARG A 24 16.57 9.94 -7.89
C ARG A 24 16.10 11.15 -7.09
N GLN A 25 15.20 10.96 -6.13
CA GLN A 25 14.71 12.02 -5.26
C GLN A 25 15.84 12.58 -4.39
N LEU A 26 16.63 11.72 -3.76
CA LEU A 26 17.79 12.13 -2.97
C LEU A 26 18.82 12.89 -3.82
N GLU A 27 19.10 12.43 -5.04
CA GLU A 27 20.00 13.13 -5.96
C GLU A 27 19.45 14.52 -6.32
N SER A 28 18.15 14.62 -6.63
CA SER A 28 17.52 15.91 -6.95
C SER A 28 17.52 16.88 -5.76
N LEU A 29 17.36 16.38 -4.53
CA LEU A 29 17.45 17.21 -3.33
C LEU A 29 18.89 17.62 -3.02
N ARG A 30 19.86 16.76 -3.34
CA ARG A 30 21.29 17.03 -3.15
C ARG A 30 21.76 18.18 -4.03
N THR A 31 21.35 18.19 -5.31
CA THR A 31 21.75 19.22 -6.28
C THR A 31 20.92 20.50 -6.17
N ALA A 32 19.71 20.45 -5.62
CA ALA A 32 18.85 21.61 -5.42
C ALA A 32 19.38 22.58 -4.35
N THR A 33 19.16 23.88 -4.59
CA THR A 33 19.38 24.95 -3.60
C THR A 33 18.41 24.85 -2.42
N ALA A 34 18.67 25.55 -1.32
CA ALA A 34 17.82 25.52 -0.13
C ALA A 34 16.37 25.93 -0.43
N SER A 35 16.16 26.92 -1.30
CA SER A 35 14.83 27.39 -1.72
C SER A 35 14.10 26.34 -2.58
N GLU A 36 14.80 25.72 -3.53
CA GLU A 36 14.24 24.70 -4.43
C GLU A 36 13.88 23.40 -3.71
N ARG A 37 14.64 23.02 -2.67
CA ARG A 37 14.37 21.80 -1.89
C ARG A 37 12.97 21.80 -1.30
N GLY A 38 12.50 22.94 -0.77
CA GLY A 38 11.15 23.07 -0.25
C GLY A 38 10.10 22.78 -1.33
N GLN A 39 10.26 23.39 -2.51
CA GLN A 39 9.36 23.20 -3.64
C GLN A 39 9.35 21.76 -4.17
N LEU A 40 10.53 21.11 -4.23
CA LEU A 40 10.64 19.71 -4.63
C LEU A 40 9.92 18.78 -3.65
N LEU A 41 10.08 19.02 -2.34
CA LEU A 41 9.41 18.25 -1.30
C LEU A 41 7.89 18.45 -1.34
N ASP A 42 7.41 19.67 -1.57
CA ASP A 42 5.97 19.98 -1.67
C ASP A 42 5.36 19.39 -2.94
N LYS A 43 6.09 19.44 -4.06
CA LYS A 43 5.70 18.79 -5.31
C LYS A 43 5.62 17.27 -5.12
N GLN A 44 6.60 16.68 -4.46
CA GLN A 44 6.57 15.25 -4.13
C GLN A 44 5.40 14.91 -3.20
N ALA A 45 5.19 15.70 -2.15
CA ALA A 45 4.07 15.52 -1.23
C ALA A 45 2.72 15.64 -1.97
N THR A 46 2.64 16.40 -3.06
CA THR A 46 1.42 16.50 -3.90
C THR A 46 1.26 15.28 -4.79
N ALA A 47 2.35 14.82 -5.40
CA ALA A 47 2.34 13.64 -6.25
C ALA A 47 2.04 12.35 -5.47
N ASP A 48 2.56 12.20 -4.25
CA ASP A 48 2.33 11.01 -3.41
C ASP A 48 0.97 11.04 -2.71
N THR A 49 0.31 12.20 -2.62
CA THR A 49 -1.04 12.36 -2.04
C THR A 49 -2.20 12.39 -3.06
N ASP A 50 -1.93 12.10 -4.34
CA ASP A 50 -2.93 12.15 -5.41
C ASP A 50 -3.91 10.96 -5.35
N LEU A 51 -5.06 11.20 -4.72
CA LEU A 51 -6.12 10.21 -4.55
C LEU A 51 -6.80 9.84 -5.88
N THR A 52 -6.90 10.77 -6.83
CA THR A 52 -7.52 10.52 -8.14
C THR A 52 -6.66 9.54 -8.93
N ARG A 53 -5.35 9.81 -9.00
CA ARG A 53 -4.39 8.90 -9.63
C ARG A 53 -4.39 7.52 -8.99
N LEU A 54 -4.50 7.44 -7.66
CA LEU A 54 -4.61 6.14 -6.98
C LEU A 54 -5.90 5.40 -7.34
N ARG A 55 -7.03 6.09 -7.44
CA ARG A 55 -8.32 5.49 -7.83
C ARG A 55 -8.28 4.95 -9.26
N GLU A 56 -7.70 5.69 -10.20
CA GLU A 56 -7.51 5.25 -11.59
C GLU A 56 -6.59 4.03 -11.69
N ALA A 57 -5.47 4.08 -10.95
CA ALA A 57 -4.55 2.97 -10.80
C ALA A 57 -5.24 1.71 -10.26
N ARG A 58 -6.08 1.87 -9.22
CA ARG A 58 -6.84 0.77 -8.62
C ARG A 58 -7.93 0.24 -9.55
N ALA A 59 -8.62 1.10 -10.31
CA ALA A 59 -9.59 0.66 -11.31
C ALA A 59 -8.93 -0.21 -12.39
N THR A 60 -7.76 0.22 -12.88
CA THR A 60 -6.95 -0.55 -13.83
C THR A 60 -6.51 -1.89 -13.24
N GLN A 61 -6.05 -1.90 -12.00
CA GLN A 61 -5.66 -3.12 -11.28
C GLN A 61 -6.84 -4.06 -11.02
N ARG A 62 -8.03 -3.54 -10.68
CA ARG A 62 -9.24 -4.36 -10.49
C ARG A 62 -9.69 -5.03 -11.79
N SER A 63 -9.67 -4.30 -12.90
CA SER A 63 -9.94 -4.89 -14.22
C SER A 63 -8.92 -5.99 -14.54
N PHE A 64 -7.63 -5.76 -14.27
CA PHE A 64 -6.61 -6.79 -14.42
C PHE A 64 -6.86 -8.01 -13.52
N ALA A 65 -7.22 -7.81 -12.26
CA ALA A 65 -7.52 -8.89 -11.33
C ALA A 65 -8.70 -9.74 -11.82
N PHE A 66 -9.76 -9.09 -12.31
CA PHE A 66 -10.90 -9.77 -12.91
C PHE A 66 -10.47 -10.66 -14.09
N TRP A 67 -9.70 -10.12 -15.03
CA TRP A 67 -9.20 -10.92 -16.16
C TRP A 67 -8.28 -12.06 -15.74
N GLN A 68 -7.42 -11.83 -14.75
CA GLN A 68 -6.56 -12.88 -14.20
C GLN A 68 -7.39 -14.00 -13.54
N CYS A 69 -8.46 -13.65 -12.82
CA CYS A 69 -9.40 -14.63 -12.27
C CYS A 69 -10.07 -15.47 -13.36
N MET A 70 -10.45 -14.85 -14.49
CA MET A 70 -11.02 -15.59 -15.63
C MET A 70 -10.00 -16.56 -16.26
N VAL A 71 -8.76 -16.12 -16.48
CA VAL A 71 -7.70 -17.00 -17.01
C VAL A 71 -7.41 -18.15 -16.04
N ALA A 72 -7.31 -17.87 -14.74
CA ALA A 72 -7.10 -18.90 -13.73
C ALA A 72 -8.27 -19.90 -13.67
N SER A 73 -9.51 -19.43 -13.77
CA SER A 73 -10.70 -20.28 -13.79
C SER A 73 -10.75 -21.17 -15.03
N LEU A 74 -10.42 -20.64 -16.21
CA LEU A 74 -10.34 -21.42 -17.45
C LEU A 74 -9.25 -22.49 -17.37
N LEU A 75 -8.07 -22.14 -16.85
CA LEU A 75 -6.99 -23.11 -16.61
C LEU A 75 -7.43 -24.19 -15.61
N PHE A 76 -8.11 -23.81 -14.53
CA PHE A 76 -8.63 -24.75 -13.54
C PHE A 76 -9.64 -25.72 -14.17
N VAL A 77 -10.63 -25.24 -14.92
CA VAL A 77 -11.61 -26.08 -15.62
C VAL A 77 -10.93 -26.99 -16.65
N GLY A 78 -9.93 -26.50 -17.37
CA GLY A 78 -9.16 -27.32 -18.31
C GLY A 78 -8.38 -28.45 -17.62
N LEU A 79 -7.67 -28.12 -16.53
CA LEU A 79 -6.80 -29.06 -15.82
C LEU A 79 -7.56 -30.06 -14.94
N PHE A 80 -8.65 -29.64 -14.30
CA PHE A 80 -9.37 -30.44 -13.31
C PHE A 80 -10.77 -30.87 -13.76
N GLY A 81 -11.29 -30.29 -14.84
CA GLY A 81 -12.56 -30.71 -15.44
C GLY A 81 -12.31 -31.51 -16.72
N LEU A 82 -11.80 -30.84 -17.76
CA LEU A 82 -11.66 -31.44 -19.09
C LEU A 82 -10.65 -32.58 -19.15
N LEU A 83 -9.48 -32.42 -18.52
CA LEU A 83 -8.43 -33.43 -18.56
C LEU A 83 -8.83 -34.73 -17.83
N PRO A 84 -9.36 -34.71 -16.59
CA PRO A 84 -9.89 -35.91 -15.94
C PRO A 84 -11.07 -36.52 -16.69
N TRP A 85 -11.94 -35.68 -17.28
CA TRP A 85 -13.05 -36.15 -18.11
C TRP A 85 -12.54 -36.95 -19.32
N GLN A 86 -11.55 -36.42 -20.05
CA GLN A 86 -10.93 -37.14 -21.18
C GLN A 86 -10.31 -38.47 -20.73
N VAL A 87 -9.61 -38.50 -19.59
CA VAL A 87 -8.98 -39.71 -19.05
C VAL A 87 -10.01 -40.75 -18.62
N TYR A 88 -11.12 -40.34 -18.00
CA TYR A 88 -12.14 -41.25 -17.49
C TYR A 88 -13.02 -41.83 -18.61
N PHE A 89 -13.40 -41.01 -19.59
CA PHE A 89 -14.36 -41.41 -20.62
C PHE A 89 -13.71 -41.95 -21.91
N LYS A 90 -12.42 -41.68 -22.17
CA LYS A 90 -11.70 -42.38 -23.26
C LYS A 90 -11.32 -43.79 -22.77
N PRO A 91 -11.66 -44.87 -23.51
CA PRO A 91 -11.28 -46.23 -23.12
C PRO A 91 -9.75 -46.34 -23.01
N LEU A 92 -9.26 -46.99 -21.95
CA LEU A 92 -7.82 -47.09 -21.60
C LEU A 92 -6.91 -47.52 -22.77
N ILE A 93 -7.44 -48.30 -23.71
CA ILE A 93 -6.70 -48.84 -24.86
C ILE A 93 -6.41 -47.77 -25.94
N ARG A 94 -7.05 -46.60 -25.87
CA ARG A 94 -6.88 -45.47 -26.81
C ARG A 94 -6.34 -44.20 -26.17
N LEU A 95 -5.84 -44.29 -24.94
CA LEU A 95 -5.22 -43.16 -24.25
C LEU A 95 -3.81 -42.94 -24.80
N ASP A 96 -3.71 -42.11 -25.84
CA ASP A 96 -2.42 -41.61 -26.31
C ASP A 96 -1.92 -40.54 -25.32
N LEU A 97 -1.00 -40.96 -24.44
CA LEU A 97 -0.37 -40.07 -23.47
C LEU A 97 0.34 -38.89 -24.14
N LEU A 98 0.81 -39.07 -25.39
CA LEU A 98 1.45 -37.99 -26.14
C LEU A 98 0.43 -36.91 -26.49
N GLU A 99 -0.73 -37.29 -27.05
CA GLU A 99 -1.84 -36.38 -27.36
C GLU A 99 -2.23 -35.56 -26.11
N LEU A 100 -2.47 -36.25 -24.98
CA LEU A 100 -2.85 -35.60 -23.73
C LEU A 100 -1.77 -34.64 -23.20
N SER A 101 -0.50 -35.04 -23.30
CA SER A 101 0.63 -34.19 -22.88
C SER A 101 0.76 -32.93 -23.75
N ILE A 102 0.49 -33.03 -25.05
CA ILE A 102 0.50 -31.92 -25.99
C ILE A 102 -0.66 -30.96 -25.69
N GLU A 103 -1.87 -31.48 -25.49
CA GLU A 103 -3.04 -30.67 -25.10
C GLU A 103 -2.78 -29.88 -23.81
N LEU A 104 -2.23 -30.56 -22.80
CA LEU A 104 -1.84 -29.95 -21.53
C LEU A 104 -0.76 -28.87 -21.72
N ALA A 105 0.27 -29.16 -22.51
CA ALA A 105 1.34 -28.21 -22.81
C ALA A 105 0.79 -26.96 -23.52
N ILE A 106 -0.10 -27.13 -24.50
CA ILE A 106 -0.76 -26.02 -25.20
C ILE A 106 -1.61 -25.20 -24.24
N LEU A 107 -2.43 -25.84 -23.39
CA LEU A 107 -3.27 -25.15 -22.42
C LEU A 107 -2.44 -24.30 -21.45
N LEU A 108 -1.38 -24.87 -20.89
CA LEU A 108 -0.47 -24.18 -19.96
C LEU A 108 0.28 -23.04 -20.64
N LEU A 109 0.78 -23.26 -21.86
CA LEU A 109 1.50 -22.25 -22.63
C LEU A 109 0.59 -21.09 -23.04
N ALA A 110 -0.63 -21.38 -23.48
CA ALA A 110 -1.61 -20.37 -23.84
C ALA A 110 -2.00 -19.51 -22.62
N GLY A 111 -2.27 -20.16 -21.48
CA GLY A 111 -2.60 -19.47 -20.24
C GLY A 111 -1.46 -18.59 -19.71
N SER A 112 -0.23 -19.10 -19.68
CA SER A 112 0.95 -18.34 -19.24
C SER A 112 1.26 -17.16 -20.18
N THR A 113 1.13 -17.37 -21.49
CA THR A 113 1.30 -16.32 -22.50
C THR A 113 0.25 -15.22 -22.33
N LEU A 114 -1.01 -15.60 -22.17
CA LEU A 114 -2.11 -14.65 -21.96
C LEU A 114 -1.90 -13.83 -20.69
N ALA A 115 -1.53 -14.47 -19.57
CA ALA A 115 -1.21 -13.79 -18.31
C ALA A 115 -0.01 -12.84 -18.47
N ALA A 116 1.06 -13.25 -19.16
CA ALA A 116 2.23 -12.43 -19.42
C ALA A 116 1.90 -11.20 -20.30
N VAL A 117 1.07 -11.37 -21.33
CA VAL A 117 0.61 -10.27 -22.20
C VAL A 117 -0.26 -9.29 -21.42
N GLN A 118 -1.21 -9.78 -20.61
CA GLN A 118 -2.06 -8.92 -19.78
C GLN A 118 -1.23 -8.13 -18.76
N LEU A 119 -0.29 -8.80 -18.08
CA LEU A 119 0.64 -8.13 -17.17
C LEU A 119 1.43 -7.04 -17.89
N HIS A 120 1.95 -7.32 -19.09
CA HIS A 120 2.68 -6.32 -19.87
C HIS A 120 1.81 -5.11 -20.21
N ARG A 121 0.58 -5.34 -20.67
CA ARG A 121 -0.39 -4.26 -20.99
C ARG A 121 -0.71 -3.41 -19.77
N VAL A 122 -0.97 -4.04 -18.63
CA VAL A 122 -1.31 -3.34 -17.39
C VAL A 122 -0.14 -2.54 -16.85
N ARG A 123 1.08 -3.12 -16.86
CA ARG A 123 2.29 -2.39 -16.48
C ARG A 123 2.53 -1.17 -17.37
N LYS A 124 2.35 -1.32 -18.69
CA LYS A 124 2.46 -0.20 -19.64
C LYS A 124 1.43 0.89 -19.34
N ARG A 125 0.16 0.53 -19.10
CA ARG A 125 -0.91 1.47 -18.75
C ARG A 125 -0.64 2.21 -17.43
N LEU A 126 -0.10 1.49 -16.43
CA LEU A 126 0.24 2.05 -15.12
C LEU A 126 1.58 2.81 -15.11
N GLY A 127 2.29 2.90 -16.25
CA GLY A 127 3.61 3.53 -16.32
C GLY A 127 4.70 2.82 -15.51
N LEU A 128 4.50 1.54 -15.17
CA LEU A 128 5.46 0.75 -14.41
C LEU A 128 6.62 0.32 -15.33
N GLY A 129 7.84 0.69 -14.97
CA GLY A 129 9.02 0.48 -15.81
C GLY A 129 9.27 -0.98 -16.20
N LEU A 130 10.02 -1.19 -17.29
CA LEU A 130 10.33 -2.51 -17.88
C LEU A 130 11.27 -3.40 -17.05
N GLY A 131 11.69 -2.96 -15.86
CA GLY A 131 12.63 -3.65 -14.97
C GLY A 131 12.16 -5.03 -14.45
N ALA A 132 10.99 -5.48 -14.90
CA ALA A 132 10.40 -6.80 -14.65
C ALA A 132 10.66 -7.80 -15.79
N SER A 133 11.69 -7.62 -16.63
CA SER A 133 12.08 -8.61 -17.65
C SER A 133 12.28 -10.00 -17.03
N ALA A 134 12.92 -10.08 -15.87
CA ALA A 134 13.08 -11.32 -15.12
C ALA A 134 11.72 -11.93 -14.72
N ALA A 135 10.79 -11.12 -14.18
CA ALA A 135 9.47 -11.63 -13.81
C ALA A 135 8.67 -12.14 -15.01
N ARG A 136 8.81 -11.51 -16.19
CA ARG A 136 8.20 -12.01 -17.44
C ARG A 136 8.78 -13.36 -17.86
N ALA A 137 10.11 -13.49 -17.83
CA ALA A 137 10.77 -14.75 -18.12
C ALA A 137 10.35 -15.85 -17.13
N THR A 138 10.32 -15.54 -15.83
CA THR A 138 9.85 -16.46 -14.80
C THR A 138 8.40 -16.88 -15.02
N MET A 139 7.49 -15.97 -15.39
CA MET A 139 6.08 -16.33 -15.65
C MET A 139 5.89 -17.21 -16.89
N LEU A 140 6.71 -17.03 -17.93
CA LEU A 140 6.68 -17.86 -19.13
C LEU A 140 7.26 -19.26 -18.88
N LEU A 141 8.36 -19.34 -18.12
CA LEU A 141 9.06 -20.60 -17.83
C LEU A 141 8.45 -21.38 -16.67
N LEU A 142 7.78 -20.70 -15.74
CA LEU A 142 7.18 -21.28 -14.54
C LEU A 142 5.71 -20.83 -14.46
N PRO A 143 4.77 -21.59 -15.03
CA PRO A 143 3.33 -21.26 -15.03
C PRO A 143 2.77 -20.97 -13.63
N PHE A 144 3.29 -21.64 -12.60
CA PHE A 144 2.91 -21.39 -11.20
C PHE A 144 3.28 -19.98 -10.71
N ALA A 145 4.38 -19.40 -11.20
CA ALA A 145 4.75 -18.02 -10.89
C ALA A 145 3.78 -17.01 -11.54
N ALA A 146 3.07 -17.42 -12.60
CA ALA A 146 2.02 -16.63 -13.24
C ALA A 146 0.68 -16.64 -12.46
N LEU A 147 0.59 -17.32 -11.31
CA LEU A 147 -0.59 -17.29 -10.44
C LEU A 147 -0.64 -16.04 -9.54
N HIS A 148 0.50 -15.39 -9.27
CA HIS A 148 0.57 -14.21 -8.38
C HIS A 148 1.02 -12.89 -9.05
N PRO A 149 0.66 -12.58 -10.32
CA PRO A 149 1.10 -11.34 -10.97
C PRO A 149 0.53 -10.10 -10.28
N LEU A 150 -0.63 -10.24 -9.64
CA LEU A 150 -1.27 -9.18 -8.86
C LEU A 150 -0.39 -8.72 -7.70
N LEU A 151 0.30 -9.62 -7.00
CA LEU A 151 1.18 -9.23 -5.89
C LEU A 151 2.33 -8.33 -6.37
N HIS A 152 2.94 -8.69 -7.50
CA HIS A 152 4.03 -7.91 -8.10
C HIS A 152 3.57 -6.54 -8.60
N VAL A 153 2.40 -6.48 -9.26
CA VAL A 153 1.83 -5.21 -9.72
C VAL A 153 1.44 -4.32 -8.55
N SER A 154 0.71 -4.87 -7.55
CA SER A 154 0.23 -4.11 -6.39
C SER A 154 1.37 -3.48 -5.62
N ARG A 155 2.44 -4.24 -5.38
CA ARG A 155 3.62 -3.75 -4.65
C ARG A 155 4.32 -2.60 -5.36
N GLU A 156 4.45 -2.65 -6.69
CA GLU A 156 5.06 -1.57 -7.46
C GLU A 156 4.10 -0.38 -7.66
N LEU A 157 2.80 -0.63 -7.71
CA LEU A 157 1.77 0.38 -7.84
C LEU A 157 1.69 1.27 -6.60
N TYR A 158 1.63 0.67 -5.42
CA TYR A 158 1.39 1.40 -4.17
C TYR A 158 2.63 2.04 -3.57
N VAL A 159 3.84 1.66 -4.01
CA VAL A 159 5.08 2.20 -3.43
C VAL A 159 5.31 3.69 -3.69
N GLY A 160 4.64 4.25 -4.71
CA GLY A 160 4.74 5.66 -5.05
C GLY A 160 3.75 6.56 -4.31
N PHE A 161 2.86 5.99 -3.49
CA PHE A 161 1.83 6.72 -2.77
C PHE A 161 2.15 6.80 -1.29
N HIS A 162 1.71 7.91 -0.69
CA HIS A 162 1.74 8.04 0.74
C HIS A 162 0.73 7.08 1.41
N TRP A 163 1.10 6.53 2.56
CA TRP A 163 0.27 5.54 3.24
C TRP A 163 -1.09 6.10 3.70
N SER A 164 -1.20 7.41 3.94
CA SER A 164 -2.49 8.06 4.24
C SER A 164 -3.49 7.99 3.07
N VAL A 165 -3.03 8.15 1.83
CA VAL A 165 -3.89 7.98 0.64
C VAL A 165 -4.26 6.51 0.44
N LEU A 166 -3.29 5.62 0.66
CA LEU A 166 -3.54 4.18 0.58
C LEU A 166 -4.63 3.78 1.57
N ALA A 167 -4.54 4.24 2.82
CA ALA A 167 -5.58 4.02 3.82
C ALA A 167 -6.93 4.59 3.38
N ALA A 168 -6.97 5.86 2.93
CA ALA A 168 -8.19 6.51 2.46
C ALA A 168 -8.85 5.79 1.27
N ALA A 169 -8.06 5.17 0.40
CA ALA A 169 -8.58 4.44 -0.74
C ALA A 169 -8.99 3.01 -0.38
N LEU A 170 -8.24 2.32 0.47
CA LEU A 170 -8.38 0.88 0.68
C LEU A 170 -9.32 0.51 1.83
N LEU A 171 -9.40 1.34 2.88
CA LEU A 171 -10.20 1.06 4.07
C LEU A 171 -11.65 1.57 3.92
N PRO A 172 -12.61 0.94 4.61
CA PRO A 172 -13.91 1.56 4.89
C PRO A 172 -13.74 2.94 5.54
N ARG A 173 -14.68 3.86 5.31
CA ARG A 173 -14.59 5.24 5.80
C ARG A 173 -14.41 5.30 7.31
N GLU A 174 -15.14 4.47 8.06
CA GLU A 174 -15.07 4.43 9.52
C GLU A 174 -13.70 4.00 10.03
N GLU A 175 -13.15 2.91 9.49
CA GLU A 175 -11.80 2.43 9.82
C GLU A 175 -10.72 3.46 9.45
N PHE A 176 -10.86 4.11 8.29
CA PHE A 176 -9.97 5.20 7.90
C PHE A 176 -10.01 6.36 8.89
N LEU A 177 -11.19 6.77 9.37
CA LEU A 177 -11.33 7.87 10.33
C LEU A 177 -10.70 7.52 11.68
N VAL A 178 -10.81 6.27 12.13
CA VAL A 178 -10.12 5.79 13.34
C VAL A 178 -8.60 5.91 13.19
N LEU A 179 -8.05 5.39 12.08
CA LEU A 179 -6.63 5.47 11.78
C LEU A 179 -6.16 6.93 11.65
N ALA A 180 -6.92 7.75 10.92
CA ALA A 180 -6.62 9.17 10.72
C ALA A 180 -6.57 9.92 12.05
N ARG A 181 -7.48 9.62 12.98
CA ARG A 181 -7.51 10.23 14.31
C ARG A 181 -6.25 9.88 15.09
N GLN A 182 -5.95 8.59 15.22
CA GLN A 182 -4.75 8.11 15.92
C GLN A 182 -3.48 8.80 15.39
N GLU A 183 -3.39 8.91 14.08
CA GLU A 183 -2.19 9.40 13.41
C GLU A 183 -2.08 10.92 13.43
N MET A 184 -3.19 11.64 13.34
CA MET A 184 -3.21 13.09 13.53
C MET A 184 -2.84 13.49 14.97
N HIS A 185 -3.33 12.76 15.98
CA HIS A 185 -2.93 12.99 17.38
C HIS A 185 -1.45 12.67 17.60
N ARG A 186 -0.97 11.54 17.06
CA ARG A 186 0.46 11.18 17.08
C ARG A 186 1.33 12.27 16.46
N LEU A 187 0.98 12.72 15.26
CA LEU A 187 1.75 13.73 14.53
C LEU A 187 1.72 15.10 15.21
N ALA A 188 0.58 15.49 15.80
CA ALA A 188 0.48 16.72 16.58
C ALA A 188 1.41 16.67 17.80
N PHE A 189 1.40 15.56 18.54
CA PHE A 189 2.29 15.35 19.69
C PHE A 189 3.78 15.32 19.27
N CYS A 190 4.12 14.60 18.20
CA CYS A 190 5.49 14.59 17.67
C CYS A 190 5.96 15.99 17.22
N ALA A 191 5.06 16.80 16.63
CA ALA A 191 5.37 18.17 16.26
C ALA A 191 5.61 19.07 17.48
N GLU A 192 4.82 18.92 18.55
CA GLU A 192 5.03 19.62 19.83
C GLU A 192 6.40 19.27 20.43
N LEU A 193 6.76 17.99 20.49
CA LEU A 193 8.07 17.55 20.99
C LEU A 193 9.24 18.06 20.12
N ALA A 194 9.07 18.01 18.80
CA ALA A 194 10.08 18.44 17.85
C ALA A 194 10.23 19.97 17.78
N ALA A 195 9.36 20.77 18.41
CA ALA A 195 9.54 22.22 18.50
C ALA A 195 10.87 22.60 19.18
N ALA A 196 11.39 21.72 20.05
CA ALA A 196 12.72 21.85 20.64
C ALA A 196 13.86 21.43 19.70
N ASP A 197 13.60 20.55 18.72
CA ASP A 197 14.58 19.98 17.78
C ASP A 197 14.28 20.41 16.32
N ARG A 198 14.82 21.57 15.94
CA ARG A 198 14.59 22.25 14.65
C ARG A 198 14.66 21.37 13.38
N PRO A 199 15.60 20.44 13.19
CA PRO A 199 15.65 19.61 11.98
C PRO A 199 14.46 18.67 11.80
N LEU A 200 13.87 18.16 12.89
CA LEU A 200 12.74 17.21 12.81
C LEU A 200 11.38 17.91 12.71
N ALA A 201 11.24 19.12 13.24
CA ALA A 201 10.00 19.89 13.21
C ALA A 201 9.41 19.98 11.79
N GLY A 202 10.24 20.35 10.81
CA GLY A 202 9.80 20.46 9.42
C GLY A 202 9.39 19.13 8.79
N ALA A 203 9.94 18.00 9.23
CA ALA A 203 9.54 16.68 8.74
C ALA A 203 8.14 16.30 9.24
N TRP A 204 7.88 16.51 10.53
CA TRP A 204 6.56 16.25 11.13
C TRP A 204 5.49 17.18 10.58
N GLU A 205 5.81 18.45 10.35
CA GLU A 205 4.88 19.43 9.79
C GLU A 205 4.47 19.07 8.35
N ARG A 206 5.42 18.58 7.54
CA ARG A 206 5.14 18.04 6.20
C ARG A 206 4.27 16.80 6.25
N GLU A 207 4.56 15.86 7.16
CA GLU A 207 3.76 14.65 7.33
C GLU A 207 2.31 14.97 7.75
N LEU A 208 2.15 15.90 8.69
CA LEU A 208 0.85 16.46 9.08
C LEU A 208 0.14 17.15 7.89
N GLY A 209 0.89 17.86 7.05
CA GLY A 209 0.40 18.47 5.82
C GLY A 209 -0.19 17.45 4.84
N ARG A 210 0.47 16.29 4.68
CA ARG A 210 -0.02 15.18 3.83
C ARG A 210 -1.35 14.65 4.35
N TRP A 211 -1.47 14.43 5.66
CA TRP A 211 -2.72 14.00 6.28
C TRP A 211 -3.85 15.01 6.10
N LYS A 212 -3.60 16.29 6.42
CA LYS A 212 -4.58 17.38 6.22
C LYS A 212 -5.07 17.46 4.77
N ARG A 213 -4.18 17.25 3.80
CA ARG A 213 -4.54 17.23 2.39
C ARG A 213 -5.46 16.06 2.04
N VAL A 214 -5.15 14.85 2.50
CA VAL A 214 -6.01 13.68 2.27
C VAL A 214 -7.39 13.86 2.90
N LEU A 215 -7.47 14.38 4.13
CA LEU A 215 -8.74 14.68 4.79
C LEU A 215 -9.57 15.69 3.99
N ARG A 216 -8.92 16.75 3.47
CA ARG A 216 -9.57 17.75 2.61
C ARG A 216 -10.12 17.13 1.32
N LEU A 217 -9.36 16.24 0.67
CA LEU A 217 -9.79 15.52 -0.55
C LEU A 217 -10.99 14.58 -0.31
N LEU A 218 -11.23 14.18 0.94
CA LEU A 218 -12.37 13.36 1.35
C LEU A 218 -13.51 14.17 1.98
N GLU A 219 -13.38 15.49 1.99
CA GLU A 219 -14.33 16.42 2.62
C GLU A 219 -14.59 16.07 4.09
N VAL A 220 -13.56 15.58 4.79
CA VAL A 220 -13.60 15.29 6.22
C VAL A 220 -13.14 16.56 6.97
N PRO A 221 -14.01 17.18 7.78
CA PRO A 221 -13.61 18.32 8.61
C PRO A 221 -12.46 17.92 9.53
N ARG A 222 -11.49 18.82 9.69
CA ARG A 222 -10.31 18.56 10.54
C ARG A 222 -10.75 18.30 11.99
N GLU A 223 -11.78 19.00 12.41
CA GLU A 223 -12.38 18.96 13.74
C GLU A 223 -12.88 17.55 14.05
N GLN A 224 -13.47 16.84 13.09
CA GLN A 224 -13.96 15.47 13.28
C GLN A 224 -12.84 14.47 13.63
N VAL A 225 -11.63 14.72 13.14
CA VAL A 225 -10.46 13.84 13.32
C VAL A 225 -9.64 14.26 14.54
N LEU A 226 -9.58 15.57 14.83
CA LEU A 226 -8.90 16.10 16.02
C LEU A 226 -9.75 16.08 17.28
N ASP A 227 -11.06 15.89 17.16
CA ASP A 227 -11.91 15.51 18.28
C ASP A 227 -11.24 14.38 19.05
N ASP A 228 -11.28 14.52 20.37
CA ASP A 228 -10.68 13.55 21.24
C ASP A 228 -11.26 12.14 20.97
N PRO A 229 -10.42 11.09 21.03
CA PRO A 229 -10.88 9.74 20.73
C PRO A 229 -11.97 9.31 21.72
N ALA A 230 -12.99 8.62 21.19
CA ALA A 230 -13.87 7.84 22.05
C ALA A 230 -13.02 6.76 22.73
N LEU A 231 -12.90 6.84 24.04
CA LEU A 231 -12.14 5.87 24.80
C LEU A 231 -12.98 4.59 24.97
N PRO A 232 -12.39 3.39 24.81
CA PRO A 232 -13.10 2.13 25.01
C PRO A 232 -13.61 1.95 26.45
N ASP A 233 -12.89 2.51 27.43
CA ASP A 233 -13.25 2.46 28.85
C ASP A 233 -13.91 3.78 29.26
N SER A 234 -15.16 3.70 29.74
CA SER A 234 -15.92 4.86 30.22
C SER A 234 -15.32 5.52 31.46
N ASP A 235 -14.52 4.77 32.22
CA ASP A 235 -13.87 5.24 33.44
C ASP A 235 -12.45 5.76 33.18
N ALA A 236 -12.03 5.81 31.92
CA ALA A 236 -10.72 6.32 31.56
C ALA A 236 -10.64 7.81 31.93
N ALA A 237 -9.68 8.16 32.78
CA ALA A 237 -9.41 9.53 33.19
C ALA A 237 -8.32 10.18 32.33
N ALA A 238 -7.50 9.38 31.66
CA ALA A 238 -6.44 9.81 30.78
C ALA A 238 -6.25 8.83 29.61
N TYR A 239 -5.58 9.28 28.55
CA TYR A 239 -5.22 8.45 27.40
C TYR A 239 -3.82 8.77 26.88
N CYS A 240 -3.20 7.80 26.21
CA CYS A 240 -1.90 7.99 25.55
C CYS A 240 -2.09 8.59 24.15
N PRO A 241 -1.45 9.72 23.80
CA PRO A 241 -1.60 10.35 22.48
C PRO A 241 -0.93 9.57 21.34
N LEU A 242 -0.08 8.57 21.64
CA LEU A 242 0.61 7.75 20.65
C LEU A 242 -0.12 6.45 20.33
N CYS A 243 -0.43 5.65 21.35
CA CYS A 243 -1.08 4.34 21.17
C CYS A 243 -2.60 4.37 21.41
N SER A 244 -3.16 5.50 21.87
CA SER A 244 -4.58 5.66 22.23
C SER A 244 -5.07 4.73 23.36
N ALA A 245 -4.16 4.11 24.12
CA ALA A 245 -4.53 3.32 25.30
C ALA A 245 -5.15 4.19 26.39
N SER A 246 -6.13 3.64 27.11
CA SER A 246 -6.88 4.28 28.19
C SER A 246 -6.25 4.00 29.55
N PHE A 247 -6.26 4.99 30.43
CA PHE A 247 -5.65 4.92 31.76
C PHE A 247 -6.57 5.49 32.85
N ARG A 248 -6.44 4.96 34.06
CA ARG A 248 -7.08 5.47 35.29
C ARG A 248 -6.33 6.73 35.78
N ALA A 249 -6.96 7.51 36.67
CA ALA A 249 -6.53 8.86 37.04
C ALA A 249 -5.11 8.97 37.66
N GLU A 250 -4.59 7.87 38.22
CA GLU A 250 -3.30 7.85 38.91
C GLU A 250 -2.10 7.77 37.96
N ALA A 251 -2.31 7.32 36.72
CA ALA A 251 -1.24 7.20 35.75
C ALA A 251 -0.87 8.58 35.18
N GLN A 252 0.43 8.89 35.16
CA GLN A 252 0.95 10.13 34.55
C GLN A 252 1.62 9.89 33.19
N ARG A 253 2.11 8.66 32.95
CA ARG A 253 2.83 8.26 31.73
C ARG A 253 2.30 6.93 31.20
N CYS A 254 2.38 6.76 29.89
CA CYS A 254 2.05 5.50 29.22
C CYS A 254 3.16 4.46 29.49
N ALA A 255 2.82 3.26 29.95
CA ALA A 255 3.80 2.21 30.23
C ALA A 255 4.53 1.70 28.96
N ASP A 256 3.85 1.70 27.80
CA ASP A 256 4.42 1.19 26.55
C ASP A 256 5.21 2.25 25.77
N CYS A 257 4.69 3.48 25.74
CA CYS A 257 5.25 4.56 24.92
C CYS A 257 6.12 5.54 25.70
N ASP A 258 6.10 5.49 27.03
CA ASP A 258 6.80 6.40 27.95
C ASP A 258 6.58 7.90 27.64
N VAL A 259 5.33 8.27 27.33
CA VAL A 259 4.93 9.66 27.09
C VAL A 259 3.93 10.15 28.14
N PRO A 260 3.90 11.46 28.45
CA PRO A 260 2.87 12.04 29.32
C PRO A 260 1.46 11.76 28.79
N LEU A 261 0.56 11.35 29.68
CA LEU A 261 -0.83 11.09 29.33
C LEU A 261 -1.61 12.40 29.18
N ARG A 262 -2.57 12.42 28.24
CA ARG A 262 -3.51 13.53 28.08
C ARG A 262 -4.80 13.23 28.85
N LYS A 263 -5.41 14.26 29.42
CA LYS A 263 -6.68 14.12 30.15
C LYS A 263 -7.76 13.59 29.20
N ALA A 264 -8.53 12.62 29.66
CA ALA A 264 -9.67 12.12 28.90
C ALA A 264 -10.73 13.21 28.72
N PRO A 265 -11.48 13.20 27.61
CA PRO A 265 -12.56 14.14 27.38
C PRO A 265 -13.65 13.89 28.40
N ALA A 266 -14.40 14.92 28.78
CA ALA A 266 -15.62 14.69 29.55
C ALA A 266 -16.55 13.74 28.77
N PRO A 267 -17.16 12.74 29.42
CA PRO A 267 -18.05 11.81 28.74
C PRO A 267 -19.15 12.60 28.02
N ARG A 268 -19.26 12.42 26.70
CA ARG A 268 -20.33 13.07 25.92
C ARG A 268 -21.65 12.53 26.46
N SER A 269 -22.45 13.39 27.10
CA SER A 269 -23.78 13.00 27.57
C SER A 269 -24.55 12.45 26.38
N THR A 270 -24.84 11.16 26.38
CA THR A 270 -25.70 10.55 25.38
C THR A 270 -27.09 11.16 25.57
N ARG A 271 -27.41 12.20 24.79
CA ARG A 271 -28.80 12.66 24.66
C ARG A 271 -29.57 11.49 24.07
N ARG A 272 -30.30 10.78 24.94
CA ARG A 272 -31.31 9.79 24.56
C ARG A 272 -32.46 10.49 23.86
#